data_AF-A0A8T0A346-F1
#
_entry.id   AF-A0A8T0A346-F1
#
_cell.length_a   1.000
_cell.length_b   1.000
_cell.length_c   1.000
_cell.angle_alpha   90.00
_cell.angle_beta   90.00
_cell.angle_gamma   90.00
#
_symmetry.space_group_name_H-M   'P 1'
#
loop_
_entity.id
_entity.type
_entity.pdbx_description
1 polymer ?
#
loop_
_entity_poly.entity_id
_entity_poly.type
_entity_poly.pdbx_seq_one_letter_code
_entity_poly.pdbx_strand_id
1 'polypeptide(L)' 'MMNIDYEMVGFYQAYPFGACFNIDMFISLVDYQISQQNGVVLIYDPIRTRQGTLTIKAYRLSRKALELANVGDWSPEV' A
#
# COMPACT_ATOMS: atom_id res chain seq x y z
N MET A 1 12.89 27.26 -11.70
CA MET A 1 12.10 26.74 -10.57
C MET A 1 11.23 25.61 -11.12
N MET A 2 11.29 24.41 -10.54
CA MET A 2 10.50 23.26 -11.02
C MET A 2 9.09 23.36 -10.44
N ASN A 3 8.07 23.35 -11.31
CA ASN A 3 6.67 23.36 -10.91
C ASN A 3 6.18 21.92 -10.68
N ILE A 4 6.51 21.38 -9.51
CA ILE A 4 6.13 20.03 -9.08
C ILE A 4 5.38 20.14 -7.75
N ASP A 5 4.27 19.39 -7.65
CA ASP A 5 3.56 19.19 -6.40
C ASP A 5 4.35 18.23 -5.49
N TYR A 6 4.54 18.61 -4.23
CA TYR A 6 5.32 17.86 -3.24
C TYR A 6 4.47 16.92 -2.37
N GLU A 7 3.17 16.80 -2.65
CA GLU A 7 2.28 15.97 -1.86
C GLU A 7 2.62 14.47 -1.97
N MET A 8 2.99 13.87 -0.84
CA MET A 8 3.30 12.45 -0.76
C MET A 8 2.01 11.64 -0.62
N VAL A 9 1.58 11.01 -1.72
CA VAL A 9 0.33 10.24 -1.79
C VAL A 9 0.53 8.73 -1.60
N GLY A 10 1.74 8.29 -1.26
CA GLY A 10 2.04 6.89 -1.00
C GLY A 10 3.44 6.47 -1.44
N PHE A 11 3.61 5.17 -1.70
CA PHE A 11 4.88 4.55 -2.06
C PHE A 11 4.71 3.42 -3.08
N TYR A 12 5.82 2.91 -3.62
CA TYR A 12 5.80 1.78 -4.54
C TYR A 12 6.75 0.66 -4.09
N GLN A 13 6.40 -0.58 -4.40
CA GLN A 13 7.24 -1.75 -4.18
C GLN A 13 7.16 -2.70 -5.38
N ALA A 14 8.22 -3.47 -5.60
CA ALA A 14 8.27 -4.49 -6.65
C ALA A 14 8.28 -5.88 -6.01
N TYR A 15 7.33 -6.73 -6.40
CA TYR A 15 7.27 -8.12 -5.95
C TYR A 15 7.03 -9.08 -7.11
N PRO A 16 7.78 -10.19 -7.18
CA PRO A 16 7.49 -11.22 -8.15
C PRO A 16 6.15 -11.89 -7.83
N PHE A 17 5.35 -12.13 -8.86
CA PHE A 17 4.08 -12.87 -8.77
C PHE A 17 3.04 -12.27 -7.80
N GLY A 18 3.19 -11.01 -7.40
CA GLY A 18 2.27 -10.35 -6.48
C GLY A 18 2.36 -10.82 -5.02
N ALA A 19 3.46 -11.45 -4.61
CA ALA A 19 3.76 -11.81 -3.22
C ALA A 19 4.11 -10.57 -2.37
N CYS A 20 3.19 -9.61 -2.31
CA CYS A 20 3.39 -8.28 -1.75
C CYS A 20 2.90 -8.14 -0.31
N PHE A 21 1.92 -8.93 0.12
CA PHE A 21 1.33 -8.80 1.45
C PHE A 21 2.30 -9.28 2.53
N ASN A 22 2.87 -8.33 3.26
CA ASN A 22 3.69 -8.57 4.45
C ASN A 22 3.35 -7.52 5.53
N ILE A 23 3.85 -7.77 6.75
CA ILE A 23 3.54 -6.92 7.90
C ILE A 23 4.15 -5.52 7.76
N ASP A 24 5.34 -5.40 7.19
CA ASP A 24 6.02 -4.10 7.02
C ASP A 24 5.28 -3.19 6.03
N MET A 25 4.77 -3.77 4.94
CA MET A 25 3.92 -3.10 3.95
C MET A 25 2.61 -2.67 4.60
N PHE A 26 2.02 -3.51 5.45
CA PHE A 26 0.80 -3.18 6.17
C PHE A 26 1.02 -1.99 7.13
N ILE A 27 2.06 -2.04 7.96
CA ILE A 27 2.42 -0.95 8.88
C ILE A 27 2.65 0.35 8.10
N SER A 28 3.43 0.28 7.02
CA SER A 28 3.67 1.44 6.15
C SER A 28 2.37 2.01 5.59
N LEU A 29 1.46 1.16 5.10
CA LEU A 29 0.16 1.59 4.59
C LEU A 29 -0.69 2.28 5.66
N VAL A 30 -0.69 1.77 6.90
CA VAL A 30 -1.39 2.39 8.03
C VAL A 30 -0.82 3.79 8.28
N ASP A 31 0.50 3.93 8.42
CA ASP A 31 1.16 5.21 8.68
C ASP A 31 0.85 6.23 7.58
N TYR A 32 0.99 5.83 6.32
CA TYR A 32 0.69 6.68 5.17
C TYR A 32 -0.78 7.11 5.15
N GLN A 33 -1.73 6.19 5.39
CA GLN A 33 -3.15 6.51 5.35
C GLN A 33 -3.64 7.33 6.56
N ILE A 34 -2.96 7.22 7.71
CA ILE A 34 -3.20 8.10 8.86
C ILE A 34 -2.69 9.52 8.55
N SER A 35 -1.49 9.64 7.98
CA SER A 35 -0.93 10.95 7.61
C SER A 35 -1.69 11.64 6.49
N GLN A 36 -2.15 10.87 5.51
CA GLN A 36 -2.89 11.36 4.35
C GLN A 36 -3.96 10.38 3.94
N GLN A 37 -5.21 10.85 3.94
CA GLN A 37 -6.39 9.99 3.80
C GLN A 37 -6.36 9.15 2.51
N ASN A 38 -5.74 9.66 1.45
CA ASN A 38 -5.70 9.06 0.12
C ASN A 38 -4.44 8.23 -0.17
N GLY A 39 -3.67 7.86 0.87
CA GLY A 39 -2.48 7.02 0.73
C GLY A 39 -2.75 5.71 -0.02
N VAL A 40 -1.96 5.42 -1.06
CA VAL A 40 -2.00 4.17 -1.83
C VAL A 40 -0.60 3.57 -1.98
N VAL A 41 -0.53 2.25 -2.18
CA VAL A 41 0.72 1.58 -2.57
C VAL A 41 0.59 1.00 -3.97
N LEU A 42 1.60 1.26 -4.79
CA LEU A 42 1.73 0.66 -6.12
C LEU A 42 2.63 -0.58 -6.06
N ILE A 43 2.11 -1.70 -6.52
CA ILE A 43 2.83 -2.97 -6.62
C ILE A 43 3.09 -3.29 -8.07
N TYR A 44 4.37 -3.29 -8.44
CA TYR A 44 4.85 -3.67 -9.75
C TYR A 44 5.31 -5.14 -9.76
N ASP A 45 4.82 -5.93 -10.74
CA ASP A 45 5.28 -7.30 -10.96
C ASP A 45 6.27 -7.34 -12.14
N PRO A 46 7.59 -7.43 -11.87
CA PRO A 46 8.60 -7.43 -12.92
C PRO A 46 8.59 -8.72 -13.75
N ILE A 47 8.11 -9.84 -13.20
CA ILE A 47 8.14 -11.13 -13.92
C ILE A 47 7.04 -11.15 -14.98
N ARG A 48 5.81 -10.77 -14.61
CA ARG A 48 4.70 -10.66 -15.57
C ARG A 48 4.96 -9.59 -16.62
N THR A 49 5.56 -8.48 -16.22
CA THR A 49 5.92 -7.42 -17.16
C THR A 49 6.96 -7.88 -18.18
N ARG A 50 7.96 -8.68 -17.77
CA ARG A 50 8.90 -9.32 -18.71
C ARG A 50 8.24 -10.33 -19.65
N GLN A 51 7.12 -10.92 -19.27
CA GLN A 51 6.32 -11.83 -20.11
C GLN A 51 5.40 -11.10 -21.10
N GLY A 52 5.47 -9.77 -21.16
CA GLY A 52 4.72 -8.95 -22.12
C GLY A 52 3.48 -8.26 -21.56
N THR A 53 3.16 -8.43 -20.28
CA THR A 53 1.99 -7.81 -19.65
C THR A 53 2.39 -6.87 -18.52
N LEU A 54 2.30 -5.56 -18.75
CA LEU A 54 2.51 -4.57 -17.71
C LEU A 54 1.55 -4.82 -16.54
N THR A 55 2.11 -5.25 -15.42
CA THR A 55 1.33 -5.60 -14.24
C THR A 55 1.66 -4.64 -13.11
N ILE A 56 0.74 -3.70 -12.89
CA ILE A 56 0.76 -2.76 -11.77
C ILE A 56 -0.57 -2.90 -11.02
N LYS A 57 -0.51 -3.00 -9.70
CA LYS A 57 -1.69 -3.05 -8.83
C LYS A 57 -1.62 -1.93 -7.81
N ALA A 58 -2.74 -1.25 -7.58
CA ALA A 58 -2.86 -0.25 -6.53
C ALA A 58 -3.65 -0.85 -5.36
N TYR A 59 -3.07 -0.79 -4.16
CA TYR A 59 -3.73 -1.23 -2.93
C TYR A 59 -3.90 -0.08 -1.95
N ARG A 60 -4.96 -0.18 -1.15
CA ARG A 60 -5.31 0.75 -0.07
C ARG A 60 -6.04 -0.04 1.02
N LEU A 61 -5.80 0.29 2.28
CA LEU A 61 -6.57 -0.28 3.39
C LEU A 61 -8.00 0.23 3.34
N SER A 62 -8.94 -0.69 3.55
CA SER A 62 -10.33 -0.32 3.77
C SER A 62 -10.45 0.53 5.04
N ARG A 63 -11.49 1.37 5.12
CA ARG A 63 -11.75 2.19 6.30
C ARG A 63 -11.84 1.35 7.58
N LYS A 64 -12.51 0.19 7.53
CA LYS A 64 -12.62 -0.74 8.65
C LYS A 64 -11.25 -1.26 9.11
N ALA A 65 -10.40 -1.65 8.16
CA ALA A 65 -9.05 -2.15 8.48
C ALA A 65 -8.17 -1.06 9.11
N LEU A 66 -8.31 0.19 8.64
CA LEU A 66 -7.60 1.33 9.21
C LEU A 66 -8.09 1.66 10.62
N GLU A 67 -9.40 1.63 10.85
CA GLU A 67 -9.99 1.84 12.18
C GLU A 67 -9.52 0.76 13.16
N LEU A 68 -9.54 -0.52 12.78
CA LEU A 68 -9.01 -1.62 13.59
C LEU A 68 -7.51 -1.44 13.90
N ALA A 69 -6.71 -1.09 12.90
CA ALA A 69 -5.28 -0.84 13.07
C ALA A 69 -5.00 0.31 14.03
N ASN A 70 -5.84 1.35 14.01
CA ASN A 70 -5.72 2.51 14.89
C ASN A 70 -6.17 2.23 16.33
N VAL A 71 -7.19 1.39 16.52
CA VAL A 71 -7.63 0.93 17.85
C VAL A 71 -6.56 0.03 18.49
N GLY A 72 -5.84 -0.74 17.67
CA GLY A 72 -4.76 -1.62 18.14
C GLY A 72 -5.26 -2.86 18.90
N ASP A 73 -6.56 -3.15 18.81
CA ASP A 73 -7.16 -4.36 19.36
C ASP A 73 -7.17 -5.46 18.29
N TRP A 74 -6.33 -6.48 18.51
CA TRP A 74 -6.17 -7.64 17.63
C TRP A 74 -6.76 -8.91 18.24
N SER A 75 -7.61 -8.76 19.26
CA SER A 75 -8.28 -9.90 19.87
C SER A 75 -9.32 -10.49 18.91
N PRO A 76 -9.40 -11.83 18.78
CA PRO A 76 -10.56 -12.44 18.15
C PRO A 76 -11.75 -12.22 19.10
N GLU A 77 -12.80 -11.54 18.63
CA GLU A 77 -14.08 -11.52 19.37
C GLU A 77 -14.51 -12.98 19.61
N VAL A 78 -14.65 -13.36 20.88
CA VAL A 78 -15.10 -14.68 21.34
C VAL A 78 -16.63 -14.69 21.42
#